data_AF-A0A545SLG5-F1
#
_entry.id   AF-A0A545SLG5-F1
#
_cell.length_a   1.000
_cell.length_b   1.000
_cell.length_c   1.000
_cell.angle_alpha   90.00
_cell.angle_beta   90.00
_cell.angle_gamma   90.00
#
_symmetry.space_group_name_H-M   'P 1'
#
loop_
_entity.id
_entity.type
_entity.pdbx_description
1 polymer ?
#
loop_
_entity_poly.entity_id
_entity_poly.type
_entity_poly.pdbx_seq_one_letter_code
_entity_poly.pdbx_strand_id
1 'polypeptide(L)' 'MPDSTILVNEFNIIWEALNHYEKYLENMSASAPNEDEELLYDEKLQDLENTKKAIQYAALNSYGLELKAES' A
#
# COMPACT_ATOMS: atom_id res chain seq x y z
N MET A 1 -2.37 26.43 -8.07
CA MET A 1 -1.76 25.09 -7.96
C MET A 1 -1.88 24.67 -6.51
N PRO A 2 -2.33 23.44 -6.20
CA PRO A 2 -2.29 22.92 -4.84
C PRO A 2 -0.87 23.06 -4.28
N ASP A 3 -0.77 23.38 -3.00
CA ASP A 3 0.51 23.50 -2.29
C ASP A 3 1.21 22.14 -2.35
N SER A 4 2.43 22.10 -2.89
CA SER A 4 3.19 20.85 -3.05
C SER A 4 3.37 20.12 -1.72
N THR A 5 3.36 20.85 -0.60
CA THR A 5 3.42 20.31 0.76
C THR A 5 2.18 19.48 1.12
N ILE A 6 0.99 19.94 0.71
CA ILE A 6 -0.28 19.24 0.99
C ILE A 6 -0.31 17.92 0.21
N LEU A 7 0.08 17.95 -1.06
CA LEU A 7 0.10 16.76 -1.91
C LEU A 7 1.09 15.71 -1.41
N VAL A 8 2.29 16.11 -0.99
CA VAL A 8 3.26 15.18 -0.39
C VAL A 8 2.69 14.51 0.87
N ASN A 9 1.99 15.27 1.72
CA ASN A 9 1.33 14.71 2.90
C ASN A 9 0.22 13.72 2.54
N GLU A 10 -0.58 14.00 1.51
CA GLU A 10 -1.62 13.08 1.04
C GLU A 10 -1.03 11.75 0.54
N PHE A 11 0.05 11.80 -0.24
CA PHE A 11 0.74 10.59 -0.68
C PHE A 11 1.30 9.78 0.49
N ASN A 12 1.89 10.43 1.49
CA ASN A 12 2.38 9.75 2.70
C ASN A 12 1.26 9.12 3.52
N ILE A 13 0.12 9.80 3.68
CA ILE A 13 -1.05 9.25 4.41
C ILE A 13 -1.59 8.02 3.69
N ILE A 14 -1.74 8.09 2.36
CA ILE A 14 -2.20 6.95 1.55
C ILE A 14 -1.20 5.80 1.67
N TRP A 15 0.10 6.11 1.62
CA TRP A 15 1.16 5.10 1.73
C TRP A 15 1.12 4.37 3.07
N GLU A 16 0.98 5.10 4.17
CA GLU A 16 0.85 4.52 5.52
C GLU A 16 -0.42 3.66 5.66
N ALA A 17 -1.54 4.11 5.10
CA ALA A 17 -2.77 3.33 5.09
C ALA A 17 -2.61 2.00 4.36
N LEU A 18 -1.90 1.99 3.22
CA LEU A 18 -1.62 0.77 2.47
C LEU A 18 -0.68 -0.18 3.22
N ASN A 19 0.37 0.35 3.86
CA ASN A 19 1.28 -0.47 4.69
C ASN A 19 0.55 -1.07 5.90
N HIS A 20 -0.36 -0.33 6.52
CA HIS A 20 -1.17 -0.87 7.61
C HIS A 20 -2.13 -1.98 7.11
N TYR A 21 -2.74 -1.78 5.94
CA TYR A 21 -3.62 -2.78 5.35
C TYR A 21 -2.87 -4.04 4.90
N GLU A 22 -1.64 -3.90 4.39
CA GLU A 22 -0.74 -5.01 4.06
C GLU A 22 -0.49 -5.88 5.29
N LYS A 23 -0.04 -5.28 6.41
CA LYS A 23 0.16 -6.00 7.69
C LYS A 23 -1.12 -6.68 8.17
N TYR A 24 -2.27 -6.05 7.98
CA TYR A 24 -3.56 -6.68 8.31
C TYR A 24 -3.79 -7.94 7.47
N LEU A 25 -3.63 -7.84 6.14
CA LEU A 25 -3.83 -8.97 5.24
C LEU A 25 -2.83 -10.11 5.49
N GLU A 26 -1.56 -9.81 5.74
CA GLU A 26 -0.53 -10.79 6.12
C GLU A 26 -0.94 -11.56 7.37
N ASN A 27 -1.43 -10.86 8.40
CA ASN A 27 -1.90 -11.49 9.63
C ASN A 27 -3.15 -12.36 9.41
N MET A 28 -4.06 -11.92 8.54
CA MET A 28 -5.27 -12.67 8.21
C MET A 28 -4.96 -13.93 7.40
N SER A 29 -4.06 -13.84 6.41
CA SER A 29 -3.56 -14.99 5.65
C SER A 29 -2.89 -16.01 6.57
N ALA A 30 -1.94 -15.56 7.40
CA ALA A 30 -1.22 -16.44 8.34
C ALA A 30 -2.11 -17.08 9.42
N SER A 31 -3.26 -16.48 9.71
CA SER A 31 -4.23 -16.97 10.72
C SER A 31 -5.46 -17.64 10.09
N ALA A 32 -5.46 -17.86 8.77
CA ALA A 32 -6.59 -18.42 8.06
C ALA A 32 -6.89 -19.86 8.53
N PRO A 33 -8.17 -20.23 8.72
CA PRO A 33 -8.56 -21.54 9.21
C PRO A 33 -8.47 -22.64 8.13
N ASN A 34 -8.36 -22.27 6.85
CA ASN A 34 -8.29 -23.17 5.71
C ASN A 34 -7.59 -22.50 4.51
N GLU A 35 -7.19 -23.33 3.55
CA GLU A 35 -6.45 -22.93 2.34
C GLU A 35 -7.27 -21.99 1.43
N ASP A 36 -8.60 -22.16 1.36
CA ASP A 36 -9.46 -21.29 0.55
C ASP A 36 -9.48 -19.85 1.12
N GLU A 37 -9.54 -19.71 2.45
CA GLU A 37 -9.47 -18.40 3.11
C GLU A 37 -8.07 -17.78 3.02
N GLU A 38 -7.01 -18.58 3.17
CA GLU A 38 -5.62 -18.14 2.96
C GLU A 38 -5.43 -17.56 1.56
N LEU A 39 -5.87 -18.30 0.53
CA LEU A 39 -5.77 -17.90 -0.87
C LEU A 39 -6.51 -16.57 -1.13
N LEU A 40 -7.68 -16.36 -0.52
CA LEU A 40 -8.42 -15.09 -0.64
C LEU A 40 -7.66 -13.89 -0.08
N TYR A 41 -6.88 -14.06 1.00
CA TYR A 41 -6.06 -12.98 1.55
C TYR A 41 -4.77 -12.78 0.73
N ASP A 42 -4.19 -13.85 0.21
CA ASP A 42 -3.01 -13.80 -0.65
C ASP A 42 -3.29 -13.10 -1.99
N GLU A 43 -4.45 -13.36 -2.61
CA GLU A 43 -4.89 -12.62 -3.80
C GLU A 43 -5.01 -11.12 -3.52
N LYS A 44 -5.55 -10.76 -2.35
CA LYS A 44 -5.66 -9.35 -1.93
C LYS A 44 -4.29 -8.72 -1.68
N LEU A 45 -3.32 -9.47 -1.13
CA LEU A 45 -1.95 -9.01 -0.97
C LEU A 45 -1.30 -8.71 -2.32
N GLN A 46 -1.52 -9.57 -3.32
CA GLN A 46 -1.01 -9.36 -4.67
C GLN A 46 -1.61 -8.10 -5.32
N ASP A 47 -2.92 -7.89 -5.19
CA ASP A 47 -3.59 -6.68 -5.68
C ASP A 47 -3.11 -5.40 -4.97
N LEU A 48 -2.86 -5.51 -3.66
CA LEU A 48 -2.30 -4.42 -2.87
C LEU A 48 -0.89 -4.05 -3.32
N GLU A 49 -0.04 -5.03 -3.62
CA GLU A 49 1.31 -4.79 -4.13
C GLU A 49 1.27 -4.01 -5.46
N ASN A 50 0.36 -4.39 -6.37
CA ASN A 50 0.13 -3.67 -7.62
C ASN A 50 -0.32 -2.23 -7.39
N THR A 51 -1.22 -2.02 -6.41
CA THR A 51 -1.71 -0.69 -6.02
C THR A 51 -0.59 0.18 -5.45
N LYS A 52 0.25 -0.38 -4.55
CA LYS A 52 1.41 0.31 -3.98
C LYS A 52 2.39 0.75 -5.07
N LYS A 53 2.71 -0.14 -6.03
CA LYS A 53 3.55 0.21 -7.19
C LYS A 53 2.96 1.35 -8.00
N ALA A 54 1.66 1.30 -8.32
CA ALA A 54 1.00 2.35 -9.09
C ALA A 54 1.09 3.73 -8.39
N ILE A 55 0.90 3.76 -7.07
CA ILE A 55 0.99 4.98 -6.27
C ILE A 55 2.43 5.49 -6.18
N GLN A 56 3.41 4.61 -5.99
CA GLN A 56 4.83 4.97 -6.06
C GLN A 56 5.19 5.61 -7.40
N TYR A 57 4.75 5.01 -8.51
CA TYR A 57 4.98 5.57 -9.84
C TYR A 57 4.30 6.93 -10.01
N ALA A 58 3.06 7.10 -9.53
CA ALA A 58 2.35 8.37 -9.62
C ALA A 58 3.04 9.47 -8.80
N ALA A 59 3.45 9.16 -7.57
CA ALA A 59 4.15 10.07 -6.66
C ALA A 59 5.50 10.53 -7.25
N LEU A 60 6.28 9.58 -7.77
CA LEU A 60 7.59 9.86 -8.36
C LEU A 60 7.45 10.71 -9.63
N ASN A 61 6.59 10.31 -10.58
CA ASN A 61 6.48 10.98 -11.87
C ASN A 61 5.80 12.35 -11.80
N SER A 62 4.84 12.52 -10.88
CA SER A 62 4.06 13.76 -10.80
C SER A 62 4.69 14.78 -9.87
N TYR A 63 5.44 14.34 -8.86
CA TYR A 63 5.91 15.19 -7.76
C TYR A 63 7.36 14.95 -7.34
N GLY A 64 8.08 13.99 -7.96
CA GLY A 64 9.45 13.65 -7.57
C GLY A 64 9.56 13.04 -6.17
N LEU A 65 8.47 12.50 -5.63
CA LEU A 65 8.40 11.96 -4.27
C LEU A 65 8.75 10.46 -4.26
N GLU A 66 9.77 10.10 -3.48
CA GLU A 66 10.09 8.70 -3.17
C GLU A 66 9.32 8.24 -1.93
N LEU A 67 8.30 7.40 -2.11
CA LEU A 67 7.59 6.76 -1.00
C LEU A 67 8.39 5.54 -0.54
N LYS A 68 8.94 5.61 0.69
CA LYS A 68 9.68 4.52 1.34
C LYS A 68 8.80 3.88 2.40
N ALA A 69 8.88 2.56 2.53
CA ALA A 69 8.40 1.90 3.73
C ALA A 69 9.38 2.23 4.86
N GLU A 70 8.91 2.82 5.96
CA GLU A 70 9.69 2.80 7.19
C GLU A 70 9.89 1.32 7.58
N SER A 71 11.15 0.93 7.67
CA SER A 71 11.62 -0.43 7.98
C SER A 71 11.59 -0.67 9.47
#